data_AF-A0AAW7Q8L0-F1
#
_entry.id   AF-A0AAW7Q8L0-F1
#
_cell.length_a   1.000
_cell.length_b   1.000
_cell.length_c   1.000
_cell.angle_alpha   90.00
_cell.angle_beta   90.00
_cell.angle_gamma   90.00
#
_symmetry.space_group_name_H-M   'P 1'
#
loop_
_entity.id
_entity.type
_entity.pdbx_description
1 polymer ?
#
loop_
_entity_poly.entity_id
_entity_poly.type
_entity_poly.pdbx_seq_one_letter_code
_entity_poly.pdbx_strand_id
1 'polypeptide(L)' 'MGYAKNITELIGNTPLVQLQQASNESGATVLGKCEFLNPTH' A
#
# COMPACT_ATOMS: atom_id res chain seq x y z
N MET A 1 -8.71 -14.97 16.09
CA MET A 1 -8.15 -13.75 15.48
C MET A 1 -6.69 -13.68 15.90
N GLY A 2 -5.75 -13.55 14.96
CA GLY A 2 -4.32 -13.46 15.25
C GLY A 2 -3.90 -12.02 15.57
N TYR A 3 -2.81 -11.85 16.31
CA TYR A 3 -2.18 -10.56 16.59
C TYR A 3 -0.66 -10.67 16.39
N ALA A 4 -0.02 -9.60 15.95
CA ALA A 4 1.43 -9.55 15.76
C ALA A 4 2.16 -9.49 17.11
N LYS A 5 3.30 -10.16 17.23
CA LYS A 5 4.10 -10.17 18.46
C LYS A 5 5.06 -8.99 18.57
N ASN A 6 5.40 -8.37 17.45
CA ASN A 6 6.32 -7.23 17.39
C ASN A 6 6.03 -6.40 16.12
N ILE A 7 6.64 -5.21 16.06
CA ILE A 7 6.46 -4.27 14.96
C ILE A 7 6.99 -4.79 13.62
N THR A 8 7.99 -5.67 13.63
CA THR A 8 8.58 -6.20 12.40
C THR A 8 7.64 -7.12 11.63
N GLU A 9 6.71 -7.78 12.33
CA GLU A 9 5.65 -8.59 11.72
C GLU A 9 4.59 -7.75 10.97
N LEU A 10 4.59 -6.43 11.18
CA LEU A 10 3.66 -5.48 10.53
C LEU A 10 4.29 -4.76 9.33
N ILE A 11 5.55 -5.05 8.99
CA ILE A 11 6.24 -4.46 7.84
C ILE A 11 5.75 -5.15 6.55
N GLY A 12 5.47 -4.37 5.51
CA GLY A 12 5.02 -4.83 4.21
C GLY A 12 3.50 -4.98 4.13
N ASN A 13 3.02 -5.78 3.17
CA ASN A 13 1.59 -5.95 2.86
C ASN A 13 0.81 -4.64 2.70
N THR A 14 1.48 -3.60 2.23
CA THR A 14 0.89 -2.30 1.95
C THR A 14 -0.02 -2.38 0.73
N PRO A 15 -1.20 -1.73 0.77
CA PRO A 15 -2.18 -1.83 -0.30
C PRO A 15 -1.69 -1.16 -1.59
N LEU A 16 -2.17 -1.71 -2.70
CA LEU A 16 -2.15 -1.04 -3.99
C LEU A 16 -3.47 -0.30 -4.17
N VAL A 17 -3.39 0.97 -4.55
CA VAL A 17 -4.55 1.81 -4.82
C VAL A 17 -4.48 2.31 -6.26
N GLN A 18 -5.57 2.15 -7.00
CA GLN A 18 -5.64 2.66 -8.36
C GLN A 18 -5.71 4.19 -8.38
N LEU A 19 -4.79 4.81 -9.11
CA LEU A 19 -4.78 6.25 -9.32
C LEU A 19 -5.74 6.57 -10.45
N GLN A 20 -6.99 6.94 -10.09
CA GLN A 20 -8.06 7.13 -11.08
C GLN A 20 -7.70 8.17 -12.15
N GLN A 21 -7.21 9.34 -11.75
CA GLN A 21 -6.89 10.41 -12.68
C GLN A 21 -5.79 9.99 -13.67
N ALA A 22 -4.64 9.56 -13.15
CA ALA A 22 -3.51 9.11 -13.96
C ALA A 22 -3.86 7.90 -14.85
N SER A 23 -4.70 6.99 -14.37
CA SER A 23 -5.18 5.85 -15.17
C SER A 23 -6.06 6.31 -16.33
N ASN A 24 -6.97 7.26 -16.07
CA ASN A 24 -7.87 7.79 -17.09
C ASN A 24 -7.14 8.63 -18.14
N GLU A 25 -6.16 9.43 -17.73
CA GLU A 25 -5.38 10.28 -18.64
C GLU A 25 -4.45 9.46 -19.55
N SER A 26 -3.85 8.39 -19.02
CA SER A 26 -2.88 7.58 -19.76
C SER A 26 -3.48 6.39 -20.52
N GLY A 27 -4.71 5.98 -20.18
CA GLY A 27 -5.32 4.73 -20.67
C GLY A 27 -4.69 3.45 -20.12
N ALA A 28 -3.69 3.57 -19.24
CA ALA A 28 -3.05 2.45 -18.57
C ALA A 28 -3.62 2.26 -17.15
N THR A 29 -3.54 1.04 -16.61
CA THR A 29 -3.84 0.82 -15.18
C THR A 29 -2.67 1.31 -14.33
N VAL A 30 -2.82 2.46 -13.68
CA VAL A 30 -1.80 3.05 -12.79
C VAL A 30 -2.14 2.74 -11.34
N LEU A 31 -1.24 2.06 -10.64
CA LEU A 31 -1.37 1.69 -9.24
C LEU A 31 -0.29 2.36 -8.39
N GLY A 32 -0.69 2.96 -7.27
CA GLY A 32 0.22 3.45 -6.23
C GLY A 32 0.36 2.43 -5.11
N LYS A 33 1.59 2.17 -4.65
CA LYS A 33 1.87 1.33 -3.48
C LYS A 33 2.01 2.21 -2.24
N CYS A 34 1.13 2.03 -1.25
CA CYS A 34 1.06 2.89 -0.06
C CYS A 34 2.13 2.55 0.99
N GLU A 35 3.42 2.65 0.65
CA GLU A 35 4.54 2.32 1.55
C GLU A 35 4.58 3.18 2.83
N PHE A 36 3.94 4.35 2.82
CA PHE A 36 3.78 5.20 3.99
C PHE A 36 2.91 4.57 5.11
N LEU A 37 2.20 3.48 4.81
CA LEU A 37 1.43 2.72 5.82
C LEU A 37 2.27 1.70 6.58
N ASN A 38 3.55 1.52 6.22
CA ASN A 38 4.46 0.74 7.05
C ASN A 38 4.61 1.41 8.44
N PRO A 39 4.79 0.61 9.50
CA PRO A 39 5.09 1.15 10.82
C PRO A 39 6.36 2.01 10.80
N THR A 40 6.32 3.16 11.49
CA THR A 40 7.48 4.02 11.69
C THR A 40 7.62 4.32 13.18
N HIS A 41 8.85 4.15 13.70
CA HIS A 41 9.25 4.24 15.10
C HIS A 41 8.71 3.16 16.06
#